data_AF-A0A1H8E149-F1
#
_entry.id   AF-A0A1H8E149-F1
#
_cell.length_a   1.000
_cell.length_b   1.000
_cell.length_c   1.000
_cell.angle_alpha   90.00
_cell.angle_beta   90.00
_cell.angle_gamma   90.00
#
_symmetry.space_group_name_H-M   'P 1'
#
loop_
_entity.id
_entity.type
_entity.pdbx_description
1 polymer ?
#
loop_
_entity_poly.entity_id
_entity_poly.type
_entity_poly.pdbx_seq_one_letter_code
_entity_poly.pdbx_strand_id
1 'polypeptide(L)'
;ELLHTKLEPTRTNVIARTFFAELREKHDVDDAVFLVDGAAPLKDACQRHGLDFRYKRHGNRNSVERVFREVKRRTSSFSNCFSNAQRDTADDWLQSFAFAWNQLI
;
A
#
# COMPACT_ATOMS: atom_id res chain seq x y z
N GLU A 1 1.03 -11.49 2.80
CA GLU A 1 0.15 -11.21 1.66
C GLU A 1 0.04 -9.72 1.38
N LEU A 2 -0.13 -9.33 0.11
CA LEU A 2 -0.56 -8.03 -0.37
C LEU A 2 -2.01 -8.18 -0.84
N LEU A 3 -2.94 -7.60 -0.08
CA LEU A 3 -4.39 -7.75 -0.31
C LEU A 3 -4.90 -6.86 -1.44
N HIS A 4 -4.53 -5.58 -1.42
CA HIS A 4 -4.95 -4.59 -2.42
C HIS A 4 -3.78 -3.69 -2.79
N THR A 5 -3.56 -3.50 -4.09
CA THR A 5 -2.53 -2.62 -4.64
C THR A 5 -3.13 -1.77 -5.73
N LYS A 6 -2.82 -0.47 -5.74
CA LYS A 6 -3.35 0.47 -6.73
C LYS A 6 -2.33 1.54 -7.05
N LEU A 7 -2.12 1.79 -8.34
CA LEU A 7 -1.23 2.86 -8.79
C LEU A 7 -2.01 4.16 -8.99
N GLU A 8 -1.58 5.20 -8.26
CA GLU A 8 -2.22 6.51 -8.27
C GLU A 8 -1.20 7.61 -8.56
N PRO A 9 -1.54 8.61 -9.39
CA PRO A 9 -0.61 9.64 -9.83
C PRO A 9 -0.22 10.60 -8.70
N THR A 10 -1.07 10.73 -7.68
CA THR A 10 -0.86 11.61 -6.53
C THR A 10 -1.44 10.98 -5.27
N ARG A 11 -1.02 11.49 -4.10
CA ARG A 11 -1.55 11.09 -2.79
C ARG A 11 -2.46 12.20 -2.25
N THR A 12 -3.76 12.13 -2.56
CA THR A 12 -4.77 13.08 -2.06
C THR A 12 -5.75 12.41 -1.09
N ASN A 13 -6.50 13.21 -0.32
CA ASN A 13 -7.53 12.68 0.57
C ASN A 13 -8.59 11.87 -0.19
N VAL A 14 -9.00 12.34 -1.38
CA VAL A 14 -10.00 11.63 -2.20
C VAL A 14 -9.48 10.26 -2.59
N ILE A 15 -8.25 10.18 -3.11
CA ILE A 15 -7.62 8.92 -3.53
C ILE A 15 -7.46 7.97 -2.34
N ALA A 16 -6.98 8.46 -1.19
CA ALA A 16 -6.83 7.66 0.02
C ALA A 16 -8.19 7.09 0.49
N ARG A 17 -9.25 7.90 0.49
CA ARG A 17 -10.59 7.45 0.86
C ARG A 17 -11.11 6.37 -0.08
N THR A 18 -10.96 6.56 -1.39
CA THR A 18 -11.37 5.57 -2.39
C THR A 18 -10.59 4.27 -2.20
N PHE A 19 -9.28 4.34 -1.96
CA PHE A 19 -8.46 3.16 -1.69
C PHE A 19 -8.96 2.34 -0.50
N PHE A 20 -9.27 2.99 0.63
CA PHE A 20 -9.79 2.30 1.82
C PHE A 20 -11.21 1.77 1.63
N ALA A 21 -12.06 2.46 0.85
CA ALA A 21 -13.38 1.98 0.51
C ALA A 21 -13.30 0.68 -0.32
N GLU A 22 -12.46 0.68 -1.37
CA GLU A 22 -12.23 -0.51 -2.20
C GLU A 22 -11.60 -1.67 -1.42
N LEU A 23 -10.64 -1.37 -0.52
CA LEU A 23 -10.02 -2.37 0.33
C LEU A 23 -11.05 -3.06 1.22
N ARG A 24 -11.95 -2.28 1.83
CA ARG A 24 -13.01 -2.78 2.71
C ARG A 24 -14.09 -3.57 1.95
N GLU A 25 -14.43 -3.13 0.75
CA GLU A 25 -15.39 -3.84 -0.10
C GLU A 25 -14.88 -5.23 -0.50
N LYS A 26 -13.57 -5.34 -0.77
CA LYS A 26 -12.96 -6.57 -1.30
C LYS A 26 -12.42 -7.51 -0.23
N HIS A 27 -12.15 -7.01 0.97
CA HIS A 27 -11.46 -7.77 2.01
C HIS A 27 -12.07 -7.50 3.39
N ASP A 28 -12.11 -8.54 4.22
CA ASP A 28 -12.55 -8.44 5.60
C ASP A 28 -11.47 -7.79 6.47
N VAL A 29 -11.55 -6.46 6.60
CA VAL A 29 -10.54 -5.63 7.30
C VAL A 29 -11.16 -4.74 8.38
N ASP A 30 -12.44 -4.92 8.70
CA ASP A 30 -13.16 -4.05 9.65
C ASP A 30 -12.57 -4.13 11.06
N ASP A 31 -12.09 -5.31 11.47
CA ASP A 31 -11.44 -5.53 12.77
C ASP A 31 -9.90 -5.33 12.74
N ALA A 32 -9.35 -4.85 11.61
CA ALA A 32 -7.91 -4.68 11.44
C ALA A 32 -7.39 -3.35 12.01
N VAL A 33 -6.17 -3.36 12.54
CA VAL A 33 -5.45 -2.13 12.94
C VAL A 33 -4.48 -1.70 11.84
N PHE A 34 -4.80 -0.60 11.17
CA PHE A 34 -3.98 -0.05 10.10
C PHE A 34 -2.73 0.67 10.61
N LEU A 35 -1.56 0.24 10.15
CA LEU A 35 -0.31 0.93 10.42
C LEU A 35 -0.04 1.94 9.30
N VAL A 36 -0.27 3.22 9.57
CA VAL A 36 -0.09 4.30 8.60
C VAL A 36 1.15 5.14 8.89
N ASP A 37 1.77 5.65 7.82
CA ASP A 37 2.82 6.65 7.92
C ASP A 37 2.25 8.01 8.37
N GLY A 38 3.09 9.04 8.41
CA GLY A 38 2.67 10.36 8.87
C GLY A 38 1.69 11.09 7.96
N ALA A 39 1.34 10.53 6.80
CA ALA A 39 0.57 11.22 5.78
C ALA A 39 -0.86 11.54 6.24
N ALA A 40 -1.21 12.82 6.19
CA ALA A 40 -2.54 13.30 6.54
C ALA A 40 -3.68 12.62 5.73
N PRO A 41 -3.53 12.34 4.42
CA PRO A 41 -4.60 11.66 3.66
C PRO A 41 -4.97 10.27 4.17
N LEU A 42 -4.00 9.47 4.63
CA LEU A 42 -4.27 8.12 5.12
C LEU A 42 -4.99 8.14 6.46
N LYS A 43 -4.61 9.08 7.34
CA LYS A 43 -5.26 9.28 8.64
C LYS A 43 -6.72 9.73 8.48
N ASP A 44 -6.96 10.71 7.60
CA ASP A 44 -8.32 11.18 7.30
C ASP A 44 -9.19 10.06 6.70
N ALA A 45 -8.62 9.22 5.82
CA ALA A 45 -9.35 8.09 5.25
C ALA A 45 -9.75 7.05 6.30
N CYS A 46 -8.84 6.62 7.18
CA CYS A 46 -9.16 5.69 8.27
C CYS A 46 -10.24 6.27 9.20
N GLN A 47 -10.11 7.54 9.61
CA GLN A 47 -11.07 8.20 10.49
C GLN A 47 -12.48 8.24 9.87
N ARG A 48 -12.59 8.56 8.58
CA ARG A 48 -13.90 8.65 7.90
C ARG A 48 -14.57 7.29 7.71
N HIS A 49 -13.79 6.23 7.56
CA HIS A 49 -14.30 4.87 7.40
C HIS A 49 -14.47 4.14 8.74
N GLY A 50 -14.16 4.78 9.88
CA GLY A 50 -14.27 4.17 11.20
C GLY A 50 -13.25 3.07 11.45
N LEU A 51 -12.13 3.06 10.71
CA LEU A 51 -11.11 2.03 10.80
C LEU A 51 -10.08 2.38 11.88
N ASP A 52 -9.70 1.39 12.67
CA ASP A 52 -8.65 1.54 13.67
C ASP A 52 -7.29 1.75 12.99
N PHE A 53 -6.54 2.76 13.44
CA PHE A 53 -5.20 2.99 12.92
C PHE A 53 -4.22 3.45 14.00
N ARG A 54 -2.96 3.09 13.78
CA ARG A 54 -1.83 3.56 14.59
C ARG A 54 -0.85 4.30 13.71
N TYR A 55 -0.60 5.55 14.06
CA TYR A 55 0.52 6.29 13.49
C TYR A 55 1.84 5.69 14.01
N LYS A 56 2.71 5.25 13.09
CA LYS A 56 4.07 4.83 13.44
C LYS A 56 5.07 5.87 12.95
N ARG A 57 5.68 6.61 13.88
CA ARG A 57 6.85 7.47 13.61
C ARG A 57 8.06 6.61 13.28
N HIS A 58 8.88 7.06 12.32
CA HIS A 58 10.19 6.44 12.05
C HIS A 58 11.00 6.35 13.34
N GLY A 59 11.37 5.13 13.69
CA GLY A 59 12.03 4.74 14.93
C GLY A 59 12.37 3.26 14.88
N ASN A 60 13.56 2.92 15.36
CA ASN A 60 14.32 1.71 15.03
C ASN A 60 13.49 0.41 14.98
N ARG A 61 13.40 -0.19 13.77
CA ARG A 61 12.85 -1.53 13.42
C ARG A 61 11.33 -1.70 13.58
N ASN A 62 10.54 -0.84 12.94
CA ASN A 62 9.10 -1.05 12.73
C ASN A 62 8.85 -2.18 11.68
N SER A 63 7.90 -3.08 11.95
CA SER A 63 7.38 -4.10 11.02
C SER A 63 7.05 -3.55 9.63
N VAL A 64 6.49 -2.33 9.57
CA VAL A 64 6.17 -1.63 8.32
C VAL A 64 7.44 -1.33 7.52
N GLU A 65 8.50 -0.80 8.16
CA GLU A 65 9.77 -0.56 7.47
C GLU A 65 10.42 -1.88 7.01
N ARG A 66 10.26 -2.97 7.77
CA ARG A 66 10.72 -4.29 7.36
C ARG A 66 9.97 -4.76 6.11
N VAL A 67 8.65 -4.58 6.05
CA VAL A 67 7.85 -4.87 4.85
C VAL A 67 8.32 -4.00 3.69
N PHE A 68 8.46 -2.68 3.86
CA PHE A 68 8.96 -1.80 2.79
C PHE A 68 10.38 -2.16 2.33
N ARG A 69 11.25 -2.60 3.24
CA ARG A 69 12.60 -3.05 2.89
C ARG A 69 12.56 -4.35 2.09
N GLU A 70 11.72 -5.30 2.50
CA GLU A 70 11.55 -6.56 1.77
C GLU A 70 10.89 -6.31 0.41
N VAL A 71 9.91 -5.42 0.33
CA VAL A 71 9.33 -4.93 -0.94
C VAL A 71 10.46 -4.40 -1.81
N LYS A 72 11.23 -3.40 -1.37
CA LYS A 72 12.37 -2.85 -2.15
C LYS A 72 13.41 -3.89 -2.55
N ARG A 73 13.71 -4.84 -1.66
CA ARG A 73 14.63 -5.94 -1.96
C ARG A 73 14.08 -6.83 -3.07
N ARG A 74 12.80 -7.18 -3.04
CA ARG A 74 12.18 -7.99 -4.10
C ARG A 74 11.92 -7.19 -5.36
N THR A 75 11.66 -5.89 -5.27
CA THR A 75 11.69 -4.96 -6.40
C THR A 75 13.10 -4.90 -7.03
N SER A 76 14.20 -5.13 -6.29
CA SER A 76 15.49 -5.32 -6.97
C SER A 76 15.51 -6.54 -7.91
N SER A 77 14.64 -7.52 -7.68
CA SER A 77 14.37 -8.64 -8.58
C SER A 77 13.26 -8.37 -9.62
N PHE A 78 12.54 -7.24 -9.52
CA PHE A 78 11.44 -6.82 -10.40
C PHE A 78 11.56 -5.30 -10.69
N SER A 79 11.91 -4.87 -11.91
CA SER A 79 12.15 -3.45 -12.31
C SER A 79 11.85 -2.35 -11.25
N ASN A 80 12.90 -1.68 -10.77
CA ASN A 80 12.81 -0.69 -9.69
C ASN A 80 12.29 0.70 -10.11
N CYS A 81 12.24 1.00 -11.41
CA CYS A 81 11.93 2.34 -11.90
C CYS A 81 11.06 2.29 -13.15
N PHE A 82 9.97 3.06 -13.14
CA PHE A 82 9.12 3.33 -14.30
C PHE A 82 9.47 4.70 -14.87
N SER A 83 10.63 4.80 -15.50
CA SER A 83 11.02 6.01 -16.24
C SER A 83 10.38 5.95 -17.63
N ASN A 84 9.55 6.92 -17.99
CA ASN A 84 8.84 6.99 -19.28
C ASN A 84 7.90 5.79 -19.56
N ALA A 85 7.52 5.01 -18.55
CA ALA A 85 6.56 3.93 -18.73
C ALA A 85 5.14 4.49 -18.83
N GLN A 86 4.31 3.86 -19.67
CA GLN A 86 2.89 4.14 -19.68
C GLN A 86 2.25 3.66 -18.38
N ARG A 87 1.13 4.27 -17.99
CA ARG A 87 0.40 3.90 -16.76
C ARG A 87 0.06 2.41 -16.75
N ASP A 88 -0.42 1.88 -17.86
CA ASP A 88 -0.83 0.48 -18.00
C ASP A 88 0.36 -0.46 -17.75
N THR A 89 1.55 -0.12 -18.24
CA THR A 89 2.77 -0.90 -17.99
C THR A 89 3.15 -0.91 -16.50
N ALA A 90 3.01 0.22 -15.82
CA ALA A 90 3.31 0.30 -14.39
C ALA A 90 2.25 -0.42 -13.53
N ASP A 91 1.00 -0.43 -13.98
CA ASP A 91 -0.09 -1.16 -13.34
C ASP A 91 0.05 -2.68 -13.52
N ASP A 92 0.31 -3.15 -14.74
CA ASP A 92 0.57 -4.56 -15.06
C ASP A 92 1.76 -5.11 -14.25
N TRP A 93 2.81 -4.29 -14.11
CA TRP A 93 3.93 -4.64 -13.27
C TRP A 93 3.54 -4.74 -11.78
N LEU A 94 2.73 -3.79 -11.28
CA LEU A 94 2.31 -3.79 -9.87
C LEU A 94 1.45 -5.02 -9.56
N GLN A 95 0.58 -5.42 -10.49
CA GLN A 95 -0.23 -6.65 -10.41
C GLN A 95 0.67 -7.90 -10.42
N SER A 96 1.64 -7.95 -11.33
CA SER A 96 2.62 -9.05 -11.41
C SER A 96 3.44 -9.17 -10.12
N PHE A 97 3.85 -8.03 -9.54
CA PHE A 97 4.55 -7.97 -8.26
C PHE A 97 3.68 -8.48 -7.10
N ALA A 98 2.41 -8.05 -7.03
CA ALA A 98 1.48 -8.51 -5.99
C ALA A 98 1.26 -10.02 -6.05
N PHE A 99 1.08 -10.57 -7.26
CA PHE A 99 0.97 -12.01 -7.48
C PHE A 99 2.24 -12.75 -7.00
N ALA A 100 3.42 -12.31 -7.45
CA ALA A 100 4.68 -12.95 -7.07
C ALA A 100 4.95 -12.85 -5.55
N TRP A 101 4.61 -11.72 -4.92
CA TRP A 101 4.74 -11.55 -3.46
C TRP A 101 3.89 -12.56 -2.69
N ASN A 102 2.65 -12.80 -3.14
CA ASN A 102 1.71 -13.71 -2.48
C ASN A 102 2.02 -15.19 -2.73
N GLN A 103 2.82 -15.53 -3.75
CA GLN A 103 3.24 -16.90 -4.04
C GLN A 103 4.61 -17.27 -3.43
N LEU A 104 5.48 -16.28 -3.18
CA LEU A 104 6.86 -16.47 -2.73
C LEU A 104 7.08 -16.15 -1.23
N ILE A 105 6.00 -16.05 -0.45
CA ILE A 105 5.98 -15.88 1.01
C ILE A 105 4.86 -16.76 1.54
#